data_AF-A0A7S3GYU1-F1
#
_entry.id   AF-A0A7S3GYU1-F1
#
_cell.length_a   1.000
_cell.length_b   1.000
_cell.length_c   1.000
_cell.angle_alpha   90.00
_cell.angle_beta   90.00
_cell.angle_gamma   90.00
#
_symmetry.space_group_name_H-M   'P 1'
#
loop_
_entity.id
_entity.type
_entity.pdbx_description
1 polymer ?
#
loop_
_entity_poly.entity_id
_entity_poly.type
_entity_poly.pdbx_seq_one_letter_code
_entity_poly.pdbx_strand_id
1 'polypeptide(L)'
;GGRLVFAPEANVGVDKAAGYLADDGVMYCAAPILGIDEPRRVEFWAVGLDCCQPSGNFTCGAALDKHARGGAVVFGGPGARGGGPLTSLLVAFSHGGAATPREEDAVERAKFEPARRKAEEAMGLVAKGPDEPVLVRWVRVGGLQTLSRDYTLQEGAFILL
;
A
#
# COMPACT_ATOMS: atom_id res chain seq x y z
N GLY A 1 -2.21 -6.09 -10.26
CA GLY A 1 -1.62 -6.05 -8.91
C GLY A 1 -1.84 -7.37 -8.18
N GLY A 2 -0.88 -7.80 -7.37
CA GLY A 2 -1.01 -8.92 -6.43
C GLY A 2 -1.97 -8.64 -5.29
N ARG A 3 -2.54 -9.71 -4.74
CA ARG A 3 -3.62 -9.69 -3.76
C ARG A 3 -3.28 -10.61 -2.59
N LEU A 4 -3.64 -10.17 -1.39
CA LEU A 4 -3.58 -10.96 -0.16
C LEU A 4 -4.97 -11.05 0.48
N VAL A 5 -5.25 -12.21 1.08
CA VAL A 5 -6.37 -12.40 2.00
C VAL A 5 -5.76 -12.81 3.33
N PHE A 6 -6.06 -12.04 4.37
CA PHE A 6 -5.51 -12.25 5.70
C PHE A 6 -6.40 -13.17 6.54
N ALA A 7 -5.80 -13.75 7.58
CA ALA A 7 -6.51 -14.61 8.53
C ALA A 7 -7.65 -13.87 9.27
N PRO A 8 -8.67 -14.58 9.78
CA PRO A 8 -9.82 -13.97 10.48
C PRO A 8 -9.48 -13.06 11.67
N GLU A 9 -8.38 -13.34 12.33
CA GLU A 9 -7.82 -12.58 13.45
C GLU A 9 -7.07 -11.32 13.02
N ALA A 10 -6.72 -11.19 11.74
CA ALA A 10 -5.92 -10.09 11.25
C ALA A 10 -6.75 -8.80 11.19
N ASN A 11 -6.24 -7.74 11.82
CA ASN A 11 -6.88 -6.44 11.86
C ASN A 11 -5.84 -5.31 11.70
N VAL A 12 -6.29 -4.17 11.17
CA VAL A 12 -5.47 -2.96 11.12
C VAL A 12 -5.37 -2.38 12.53
N GLY A 13 -4.15 -2.14 13.01
CA GLY A 13 -3.90 -1.45 14.27
C GLY A 13 -4.19 0.05 14.15
N VAL A 14 -5.46 0.42 14.14
CA VAL A 14 -5.95 1.80 13.92
C VAL A 14 -5.28 2.83 14.84
N ASP A 15 -5.13 2.48 16.12
CA ASP A 15 -4.53 3.36 17.13
C ASP A 15 -3.00 3.35 17.11
N LYS A 16 -2.40 2.35 16.45
CA LYS A 16 -0.95 2.17 16.30
C LYS A 16 -0.42 2.75 14.97
N ALA A 17 -1.27 3.48 14.25
CA ALA A 17 -0.90 4.12 13.00
C ALA A 17 -0.08 5.39 13.21
N ALA A 18 0.60 5.83 12.15
CA ALA A 18 1.24 7.13 12.13
C ALA A 18 1.11 7.80 10.76
N GLY A 19 1.07 9.13 10.79
CA GLY A 19 1.06 9.99 9.62
C GLY A 19 2.36 10.77 9.45
N TYR A 20 2.76 10.97 8.19
CA TYR A 20 3.85 11.83 7.77
C TYR A 20 3.36 12.82 6.71
N LEU A 21 3.41 14.11 7.01
CA LEU A 21 3.09 15.17 6.05
C LEU A 21 4.34 15.44 5.21
N ALA A 22 4.27 15.13 3.91
CA ALA A 22 5.38 15.39 3.00
C ALA A 22 5.33 16.82 2.44
N ASP A 23 6.39 17.20 1.72
CA ASP A 23 6.55 18.55 1.16
C ASP A 23 5.49 18.88 0.08
N ASP A 24 4.86 17.86 -0.51
CA ASP A 24 3.73 17.99 -1.43
C ASP A 24 2.40 18.30 -0.73
N GLY A 25 2.40 18.41 0.60
CA GLY A 25 1.22 18.69 1.41
C GLY A 25 0.31 17.48 1.64
N VAL A 26 0.71 16.30 1.16
CA VAL A 26 -0.04 15.05 1.33
C VAL A 26 0.42 14.33 2.59
N MET A 27 -0.54 13.86 3.39
CA MET A 27 -0.25 13.03 4.56
C MET A 27 -0.21 11.56 4.17
N TYR A 28 0.97 10.97 4.24
CA TYR A 28 1.20 9.54 4.04
C TYR A 28 0.95 8.81 5.36
N CYS A 29 0.06 7.82 5.33
CA CYS A 29 -0.38 7.07 6.48
C CYS A 29 0.10 5.63 6.42
N ALA A 30 0.57 5.11 7.55
CA ALA A 30 0.92 3.70 7.70
C ALA A 30 0.35 3.16 9.02
N ALA A 31 -0.28 1.99 8.96
CA ALA A 31 -0.80 1.26 10.11
C ALA A 31 -0.38 -0.22 10.05
N PRO A 32 0.03 -0.81 11.18
CA PRO A 32 0.43 -2.21 11.21
C PRO A 32 -0.79 -3.12 11.01
N ILE A 33 -0.63 -4.23 10.28
CA ILE A 33 -1.63 -5.31 10.25
C ILE A 33 -1.17 -6.37 11.25
N LEU A 34 -2.01 -6.62 12.26
CA LEU A 34 -1.68 -7.44 13.42
C LEU A 34 -2.59 -8.67 13.48
N GLY A 35 -2.02 -9.80 13.93
CA GLY A 35 -2.75 -11.03 14.24
C GLY A 35 -3.08 -11.15 15.74
N ILE A 36 -3.18 -12.39 16.24
CA ILE A 36 -3.53 -12.69 17.64
C ILE A 36 -2.44 -12.23 18.61
N ASP A 37 -1.18 -12.45 18.26
CA ASP A 37 -0.04 -12.16 19.13
C ASP A 37 0.52 -10.76 18.86
N GLU A 38 1.02 -10.11 19.92
CA GLU A 38 1.81 -8.89 19.76
C GLU A 38 3.14 -9.25 19.09
N PRO A 39 3.39 -8.76 17.87
CA PRO A 39 4.52 -9.23 17.10
C PRO A 39 5.79 -8.50 17.56
N ARG A 40 6.91 -9.22 17.61
CA ARG A 40 8.24 -8.59 17.74
C ARG A 40 8.66 -7.82 16.48
N ARG A 41 7.95 -8.03 15.36
CA ARG A 41 8.21 -7.51 14.01
C ARG A 41 6.92 -7.46 13.19
N VAL A 42 6.63 -6.34 12.53
CA VAL A 42 5.45 -6.22 11.65
C VAL A 42 5.86 -6.38 10.18
N GLU A 43 5.29 -7.37 9.50
CA GLU A 43 5.61 -7.69 8.10
C GLU A 43 4.67 -7.03 7.09
N PHE A 44 3.42 -6.79 7.49
CA PHE A 44 2.35 -6.28 6.63
C PHE A 44 1.83 -4.95 7.16
N TRP A 45 1.68 -3.99 6.26
CA TRP A 45 1.30 -2.62 6.59
C TRP A 45 0.18 -2.13 5.71
N ALA A 46 -0.89 -1.62 6.31
CA ALA A 46 -1.93 -0.89 5.62
C ALA A 46 -1.47 0.55 5.39
N VAL A 47 -1.56 1.02 4.14
CA VAL A 47 -1.15 2.37 3.75
C VAL A 47 -2.25 3.14 3.02
N GLY A 48 -2.20 4.46 3.09
CA GLY A 48 -3.14 5.37 2.43
C GLY A 48 -2.75 6.84 2.59
N LEU A 49 -3.48 7.73 1.92
CA LEU A 49 -3.21 9.17 1.89
C LEU A 49 -4.34 9.93 2.57
N ASP A 50 -4.00 10.93 3.39
CA ASP A 50 -4.92 11.88 4.04
C ASP A 50 -6.04 11.22 4.87
N CYS A 51 -5.76 10.05 5.44
CA CYS A 51 -6.74 9.23 6.16
C CYS A 51 -6.20 8.68 7.49
N CYS A 52 -5.40 9.48 8.18
CA CYS A 52 -4.91 9.22 9.54
C CYS A 52 -4.76 10.54 10.31
N GLN A 53 -4.22 10.49 11.51
CA GLN A 53 -3.69 11.67 12.22
C GLN A 53 -2.17 11.56 12.28
N PRO A 54 -1.45 12.60 12.77
CA PRO A 54 -0.01 12.48 13.01
C PRO A 54 0.34 11.24 13.84
N SER A 55 -0.55 10.81 14.73
CA SER A 55 -0.52 9.53 15.44
C SER A 55 -1.94 8.97 15.56
N GLY A 56 -2.12 7.68 15.26
CA GLY A 56 -3.38 6.95 15.37
C GLY A 56 -4.47 7.35 14.37
N ASN A 57 -5.70 6.93 14.68
CA ASN A 57 -6.94 7.23 13.94
C ASN A 57 -6.86 6.92 12.44
N PHE A 58 -6.35 5.74 12.07
CA PHE A 58 -6.29 5.29 10.68
C PHE A 58 -7.68 4.90 10.13
N THR A 59 -8.13 5.60 9.09
CA THR A 59 -9.47 5.43 8.49
C THR A 59 -9.42 5.02 7.02
N CYS A 60 -8.24 4.75 6.46
CA CYS A 60 -8.08 4.41 5.05
C CYS A 60 -8.80 3.12 4.66
N GLY A 61 -9.41 3.11 3.46
CA GLY A 61 -10.02 1.91 2.88
C GLY A 61 -11.12 1.33 3.76
N ALA A 62 -11.04 0.02 4.04
CA ALA A 62 -12.01 -0.68 4.90
C ALA A 62 -11.50 -0.90 6.34
N ALA A 63 -10.59 -0.05 6.85
CA ALA A 63 -9.89 -0.29 8.11
C ALA A 63 -10.81 -0.36 9.34
N LEU A 64 -11.93 0.38 9.33
CA LEU A 64 -12.91 0.39 10.42
C LEU A 64 -13.93 -0.76 10.34
N ASP A 65 -13.86 -1.57 9.29
CA ASP A 65 -14.74 -2.73 9.10
C ASP A 65 -14.08 -3.99 9.67
N LYS A 66 -14.61 -4.50 10.78
CA LYS A 66 -14.13 -5.72 11.46
C LYS A 66 -14.18 -7.00 10.60
N HIS A 67 -14.86 -6.96 9.46
CA HIS A 67 -14.97 -8.08 8.51
C HIS A 67 -14.09 -7.88 7.27
N ALA A 68 -13.45 -6.72 7.09
CA ALA A 68 -12.49 -6.50 6.03
C ALA A 68 -11.19 -7.24 6.34
N ARG A 69 -10.65 -7.98 5.36
CA ARG A 69 -9.43 -8.81 5.48
C ARG A 69 -8.66 -8.91 4.17
N GLY A 70 -8.92 -7.99 3.25
CA GLY A 70 -8.32 -7.97 1.93
C GLY A 70 -7.18 -6.97 1.86
N GLY A 71 -6.11 -7.33 1.17
CA GLY A 71 -5.01 -6.42 0.84
C GLY A 71 -4.75 -6.41 -0.66
N ALA A 72 -4.81 -5.23 -1.28
CA ALA A 72 -4.24 -5.01 -2.60
C ALA A 72 -2.80 -4.51 -2.41
N VAL A 73 -1.81 -5.24 -2.93
CA VAL A 73 -0.39 -4.90 -2.72
C VAL A 73 -0.07 -3.58 -3.43
N VAL A 74 0.57 -2.66 -2.71
CA VAL A 74 1.16 -1.44 -3.27
C VAL A 74 2.54 -1.82 -3.80
N PHE A 75 2.66 -1.83 -5.14
CA PHE A 75 3.86 -2.28 -5.82
C PHE A 75 4.97 -1.24 -5.79
N GLY A 76 6.19 -1.76 -5.80
CA GLY A 76 7.48 -1.11 -6.10
C GLY A 76 8.60 -2.14 -6.00
N GLY A 77 8.29 -3.36 -6.44
CA GLY A 77 9.14 -4.54 -6.45
C GLY A 77 8.65 -5.50 -7.55
N PRO A 78 9.51 -6.41 -8.06
CA PRO A 78 9.25 -7.20 -9.27
C PRO A 78 8.05 -8.13 -9.05
N GLY A 79 6.85 -7.70 -9.44
CA GLY A 79 5.69 -8.56 -9.22
C GLY A 79 4.34 -8.11 -9.76
N ALA A 80 4.13 -6.84 -10.15
CA ALA A 80 2.90 -6.51 -10.87
C ALA A 80 3.06 -5.38 -11.85
N ARG A 81 2.88 -5.72 -13.13
CA ARG A 81 2.55 -4.76 -14.17
C ARG A 81 1.09 -4.36 -14.03
N GLY A 82 0.81 -3.09 -14.32
CA GLY A 82 -0.42 -2.65 -14.96
C GLY A 82 -1.14 -1.52 -14.23
N GLY A 83 -1.11 -0.33 -14.84
CA GLY A 83 -2.01 0.77 -14.44
C GLY A 83 -1.69 2.21 -14.87
N GLY A 84 -0.61 2.51 -15.61
CA GLY A 84 -0.36 3.89 -16.09
C GLY A 84 -1.13 4.22 -17.39
N PRO A 85 -1.68 5.43 -17.56
CA PRO A 85 -2.27 5.85 -18.84
C PRO A 85 -1.21 5.87 -19.94
N LEU A 86 -1.59 5.40 -21.14
CA LEU A 86 -0.71 5.27 -22.32
C LEU A 86 -0.10 6.61 -22.79
N THR A 87 -0.50 7.75 -22.22
CA THR A 87 0.09 9.07 -22.47
C THR A 87 1.49 9.24 -21.89
N SER A 88 1.90 8.43 -20.89
CA SER A 88 3.26 8.51 -20.32
C SER A 88 4.35 7.96 -21.25
N LEU A 89 4.01 7.18 -22.28
CA LEU A 89 5.02 6.65 -23.21
C LEU A 89 5.66 7.73 -24.09
N LEU A 90 4.96 8.85 -24.33
CA LEU A 90 5.43 9.93 -25.19
C LEU A 90 6.19 11.05 -24.46
N VAL A 91 6.11 11.11 -23.12
CA VAL A 91 6.84 12.11 -22.31
C VAL A 91 8.32 11.73 -22.11
N ALA A 92 8.70 10.49 -22.44
CA ALA A 92 10.02 9.94 -22.18
C ALA A 92 11.17 10.46 -23.09
N PHE A 93 10.92 11.27 -24.11
CA PHE A 93 11.93 11.60 -25.13
C PHE A 93 12.55 13.01 -25.06
N SER A 94 12.09 13.91 -24.19
CA SER A 94 12.62 15.30 -24.18
C SER A 94 13.73 15.57 -23.15
N HIS A 95 13.92 14.71 -22.14
CA HIS A 95 14.86 14.97 -21.03
C HIS A 95 15.86 13.84 -20.71
N GLY A 96 16.19 12.96 -21.66
CA GLY A 96 17.41 12.15 -21.60
C GLY A 96 17.60 11.26 -20.35
N GLY A 97 16.53 10.80 -19.71
CA GLY A 97 16.59 9.87 -18.59
C GLY A 97 15.30 9.05 -18.50
N ALA A 98 15.36 7.79 -18.89
CA ALA A 98 14.26 6.85 -18.70
C ALA A 98 14.23 6.41 -17.24
N ALA A 99 13.50 7.12 -16.38
CA ALA A 99 13.05 6.54 -15.12
C ALA A 99 12.23 5.30 -15.48
N THR A 100 12.70 4.12 -15.07
CA THR A 100 11.98 2.88 -15.37
C THR A 100 10.65 2.88 -14.61
N PRO A 101 9.56 2.25 -15.11
CA PRO A 101 8.32 2.11 -14.35
C PRO A 101 8.53 1.51 -12.94
N ARG A 102 9.61 0.75 -12.75
CA ARG A 102 10.04 0.14 -11.49
C ARG A 102 10.58 1.18 -10.49
N GLU A 103 11.18 2.25 -10.98
CA GLU A 103 11.75 3.33 -10.16
C GLU A 103 10.65 4.24 -9.63
N GLU A 104 9.63 4.51 -10.45
CA GLU A 104 8.46 5.31 -10.06
C GLU A 104 7.62 4.64 -8.96
N ASP A 105 7.34 3.34 -9.10
CA ASP A 105 6.61 2.57 -8.07
C ASP A 105 7.40 2.47 -6.74
N ALA A 106 8.73 2.35 -6.83
CA ALA A 106 9.60 2.36 -5.65
C ALA A 106 9.60 3.73 -4.96
N VAL A 107 9.59 4.81 -5.74
CA VAL A 107 9.46 6.18 -5.23
C VAL A 107 8.12 6.38 -4.52
N GLU A 108 7.01 5.89 -5.08
CA GLU A 108 5.69 5.99 -4.42
C GLU A 108 5.69 5.24 -3.07
N ARG A 109 6.24 4.02 -3.04
CA ARG A 109 6.37 3.26 -1.79
C ARG A 109 7.25 3.95 -0.76
N ALA A 110 8.36 4.55 -1.19
CA ALA A 110 9.30 5.22 -0.31
C ALA A 110 8.63 6.37 0.48
N LYS A 111 7.59 7.00 -0.07
CA LYS A 111 6.84 8.05 0.63
C LYS A 111 6.13 7.57 1.91
N PHE A 112 5.84 6.27 2.02
CA PHE A 112 5.24 5.69 3.23
C PHE A 112 6.26 5.29 4.30
N GLU A 113 7.55 5.26 3.98
CA GLU A 113 8.59 4.81 4.90
C GLU A 113 8.66 5.67 6.18
N PRO A 114 8.62 7.03 6.13
CA PRO A 114 8.67 7.84 7.34
C PRO A 114 7.49 7.57 8.27
N ALA A 115 6.28 7.40 7.71
CA ALA A 115 5.08 7.07 8.47
C ALA A 115 5.19 5.69 9.13
N ARG A 116 5.66 4.68 8.39
CA ARG A 116 5.90 3.34 8.92
C ARG A 116 6.90 3.37 10.07
N ARG A 117 8.06 3.99 9.87
CA ARG A 117 9.13 4.05 10.87
C ARG A 117 8.64 4.71 12.17
N LYS A 118 7.86 5.79 12.04
CA LYS A 118 7.23 6.46 13.18
C LYS A 118 6.27 5.53 13.95
N ALA A 119 5.48 4.73 13.25
CA ALA A 119 4.59 3.74 13.88
C ALA A 119 5.37 2.61 14.58
N GLU A 120 6.46 2.12 13.98
CA GLU A 120 7.34 1.11 14.59
C GLU A 120 7.96 1.61 15.90
N GLU A 121 8.43 2.86 15.91
CA GLU A 121 8.98 3.52 17.10
C GLU A 121 7.94 3.67 18.20
N ALA A 122 6.72 4.09 17.86
CA ALA A 122 5.61 4.21 18.82
C ALA A 122 5.23 2.87 19.47
N MET A 123 5.45 1.76 18.76
CA MET A 123 5.21 0.41 19.27
C MET A 123 6.39 -0.20 20.05
N GLY A 124 7.54 0.50 20.12
CA GLY A 124 8.72 -0.02 20.81
C GLY A 124 9.27 -1.31 20.20
N LEU A 125 9.12 -1.51 18.89
CA LEU A 125 9.57 -2.73 18.22
C LEU A 125 11.11 -2.82 18.26
N VAL A 126 11.62 -3.75 19.08
CA VAL A 126 13.06 -3.97 19.32
C VAL A 126 13.78 -4.48 18.07
N ALA A 127 13.06 -5.21 17.21
CA ALA A 127 13.49 -5.56 15.88
C ALA A 127 12.67 -4.73 14.89
N LYS A 128 13.27 -3.65 14.36
CA LYS A 128 12.73 -2.92 13.19
C LYS A 128 12.34 -3.94 12.11
N GLY A 129 11.24 -3.67 11.39
CA GLY A 129 10.68 -4.53 10.34
C GLY A 129 11.69 -5.02 9.31
N PRO A 130 11.31 -5.94 8.40
CA PRO A 130 12.16 -6.19 7.25
C PRO A 130 12.45 -4.86 6.51
N ASP A 131 13.64 -4.73 5.90
CA ASP A 131 14.00 -3.50 5.16
C ASP A 131 12.97 -3.20 4.04
N GLU A 132 12.28 -4.24 3.55
CA GLU A 132 11.20 -4.17 2.57
C GLU A 132 9.91 -4.85 3.07
N PRO A 133 9.03 -4.16 3.82
CA PRO A 133 7.74 -4.71 4.22
C PRO A 133 6.76 -4.78 3.06
N VAL A 134 5.70 -5.56 3.24
CA VAL A 134 4.59 -5.60 2.28
C VAL A 134 3.59 -4.49 2.62
N LEU A 135 3.53 -3.49 1.75
CA LEU A 135 2.54 -2.42 1.84
C LEU A 135 1.27 -2.83 1.09
N VAL A 136 0.11 -2.61 1.69
CA VAL A 136 -1.18 -2.93 1.08
C VAL A 136 -2.18 -1.80 1.27
N ARG A 137 -3.08 -1.64 0.29
CA ARG A 137 -4.35 -0.95 0.51
C ARG A 137 -5.34 -1.93 1.13
N TRP A 138 -5.84 -1.59 2.31
CA TRP A 138 -6.78 -2.43 3.05
C TRP A 138 -8.21 -2.32 2.50
N VAL A 139 -8.80 -3.46 2.15
CA VAL A 139 -10.12 -3.54 1.49
C VAL A 139 -10.94 -4.73 1.99
N ARG A 140 -12.23 -4.76 1.64
CA ARG A 140 -13.06 -5.96 1.81
C ARG A 140 -12.65 -7.04 0.82
N VAL A 141 -12.79 -8.31 1.19
CA VAL A 141 -12.48 -9.45 0.30
C VAL A 141 -13.26 -9.37 -1.02
N GLY A 142 -14.55 -9.01 -0.98
CA GLY A 142 -15.35 -8.81 -2.19
C GLY A 142 -14.83 -7.68 -3.09
N GLY A 143 -14.25 -6.63 -2.51
CA GLY A 143 -13.65 -5.52 -3.25
C GLY A 143 -12.41 -5.92 -4.04
N LEU A 144 -11.74 -7.00 -3.64
CA LEU A 144 -10.60 -7.54 -4.37
C LEU A 144 -10.98 -8.17 -5.72
N GLN A 145 -12.21 -8.68 -5.85
CA GLN A 145 -12.68 -9.27 -7.12
C GLN A 145 -12.95 -8.18 -8.15
N THR A 146 -13.43 -7.00 -7.72
CA THR A 146 -13.59 -5.82 -8.60
C THR A 146 -12.25 -5.40 -9.18
N LEU A 147 -11.23 -5.29 -8.32
CA LEU A 147 -9.86 -4.99 -8.78
C LEU A 147 -9.40 -6.00 -9.82
N SER A 148 -9.59 -7.30 -9.60
CA SER A 148 -9.24 -8.35 -10.57
C SER A 148 -10.02 -8.27 -11.89
N ARG A 149 -11.31 -7.90 -11.85
CA ARG A 149 -12.17 -7.87 -13.03
C ARG A 149 -11.86 -6.69 -13.95
N ASP A 150 -11.50 -5.55 -13.37
CA ASP A 150 -11.07 -4.37 -14.13
C ASP A 150 -9.78 -4.67 -14.92
N TYR A 151 -8.87 -5.48 -14.36
CA TYR A 151 -7.72 -6.02 -15.11
C TYR A 151 -8.15 -6.92 -16.26
N THR A 152 -9.08 -7.87 -16.03
CA THR A 152 -9.51 -8.82 -17.09
C THR A 152 -10.22 -8.11 -18.25
N LEU A 153 -11.01 -7.07 -17.96
CA LEU A 153 -11.68 -6.27 -18.99
C LEU A 153 -10.70 -5.41 -19.80
N GLN A 154 -9.62 -4.89 -19.19
CA GLN A 154 -8.55 -4.22 -19.92
C GLN A 154 -7.74 -5.19 -20.81
N GLU A 155 -7.60 -6.46 -20.43
CA GLU A 155 -6.92 -7.48 -21.23
C GLU A 155 -7.80 -8.02 -22.38
N GLY A 156 -9.13 -7.99 -22.25
CA GLY A 156 -10.08 -8.35 -23.32
C GLY A 156 -10.20 -7.33 -24.45
N ALA A 157 -9.72 -6.10 -24.26
CA ALA A 157 -9.79 -5.04 -25.27
C ALA A 157 -8.76 -5.21 -26.42
N PHE A 158 -7.84 -6.16 -26.32
CA PHE A 158 -6.78 -6.41 -27.33
C PHE A 158 -7.08 -7.55 -28.30
N ILE A 159 -8.20 -8.27 -28.18
CA ILE A 159 -8.50 -9.49 -28.98
C ILE A 159 -9.59 -9.24 -30.05
N LEU A 160 -9.99 -7.99 -30.32
CA LEU A 160 -11.04 -7.68 -31.31
C LEU A 160 -10.64 -6.64 -32.37
N LEU A 161 -9.45 -6.76 -32.97
CA LEU A 161 -9.12 -6.11 -34.25
C LEU A 161 -8.47 -7.10 -35.21
#